data_AF-A0A835I6S3-F1
#
_entry.id   AF-A0A835I6S3-F1
#
_cell.length_a   1.000
_cell.length_b   1.000
_cell.length_c   1.000
_cell.angle_alpha   90.00
_cell.angle_beta   90.00
_cell.angle_gamma   90.00
#
_symmetry.space_group_name_H-M   'P 1'
#
loop_
_entity.id
_entity.type
_entity.pdbx_description
1 polymer ?
#
loop_
_entity_poly.entity_id
_entity_poly.type
_entity_poly.pdbx_seq_one_letter_code
_entity_poly.pdbx_strand_id
1 'polypeptide(L)'
;MHGTIIPGCPETYQSTQQSEQQQQFQSEHEQGQQSRYRQGDQHQKVRRVRQGDIVATPAGVAKWVYNDGDTPLVMVSLFDTSNNENQLDNNRRSFYLGGNPQQQRERQQRDIPIQGFEQDNSSNNIFSGFDDQMLAEAFGVSRDIARKVKGPK
;
A
#
# COMPACT_ATOMS: atom_id res chain seq x y z
N MET A 1 3.90 1.91 -12.66
CA MET A 1 3.92 2.98 -11.62
C MET A 1 4.57 2.53 -10.30
N HIS A 2 5.11 3.47 -9.52
CA HIS A 2 5.70 3.27 -8.19
C HIS A 2 5.31 4.41 -7.22
N GLY A 3 4.96 4.06 -5.99
CA GLY A 3 4.69 5.01 -4.90
C GLY A 3 5.56 4.72 -3.68
N THR A 4 5.94 5.79 -2.98
CA THR A 4 6.62 5.73 -1.68
C THR A 4 5.92 6.70 -0.75
N ILE A 5 5.68 6.26 0.49
CA ILE A 5 5.03 7.05 1.52
C ILE A 5 6.12 7.57 2.44
N ILE A 6 6.32 8.89 2.44
CA ILE A 6 7.25 9.58 3.33
C ILE A 6 6.45 10.14 4.52
N PRO A 7 6.61 9.58 5.74
CA PRO A 7 5.85 10.03 6.90
C PRO A 7 6.01 11.54 7.14
N GLY A 8 4.88 12.22 7.38
CA GLY A 8 4.85 13.67 7.63
C GLY A 8 4.88 14.54 6.37
N CYS A 9 5.10 13.99 5.17
CA CYS A 9 4.95 14.76 3.93
C CYS A 9 3.48 14.88 3.49
N PRO A 10 3.07 16.03 2.94
CA PRO A 10 1.69 16.27 2.53
C PRO A 10 1.31 15.53 1.23
N GLU A 11 0.01 15.34 1.05
CA GLU A 11 -0.63 14.84 -0.17
C GLU A 11 -0.62 15.89 -1.28
N THR A 12 0.41 15.85 -2.13
CA THR A 12 0.64 16.83 -3.20
C THR A 12 -0.07 16.50 -4.51
N TYR A 13 -0.63 15.29 -4.64
CA TYR A 13 -1.45 14.90 -5.78
C TYR A 13 -2.89 14.88 -5.33
N GLN A 14 -3.71 15.69 -5.97
CA GLN A 14 -5.10 15.88 -5.58
C GLN A 14 -5.96 15.85 -6.84
N SER A 15 -7.07 15.13 -6.78
CA SER A 15 -8.13 15.19 -7.78
C SER A 15 -9.31 15.90 -7.16
N THR A 16 -9.99 16.74 -7.93
CA THR A 16 -11.29 17.27 -7.56
C THR A 16 -12.29 16.60 -8.49
N GLN A 17 -13.31 15.91 -7.95
CA GLN A 17 -14.44 15.49 -8.78
C GLN A 17 -15.25 16.75 -9.15
N GLN A 18 -14.76 17.52 -10.12
CA GLN A 18 -15.65 18.34 -10.93
C GLN A 18 -16.33 17.35 -11.88
N SER A 19 -17.63 17.18 -11.69
CA SER A 19 -18.51 16.58 -12.68
C SER A 19 -18.39 17.39 -13.98
N GLU A 20 -17.50 16.99 -14.89
CA GLU A 20 -17.35 17.54 -16.25
C GLU A 20 -18.61 17.35 -17.13
N GLN A 21 -19.74 16.92 -16.55
CA GLN A 21 -21.04 16.77 -17.23
C GLN A 21 -22.22 17.52 -16.58
N GLN A 22 -22.01 18.38 -15.57
CA GLN A 22 -23.13 19.12 -14.92
C GLN A 22 -23.21 20.62 -15.24
N GLN A 23 -22.70 21.06 -16.40
CA GLN A 23 -22.95 22.44 -16.89
C GLN A 23 -24.23 22.59 -17.74
N GLN A 24 -25.08 21.56 -17.85
CA GLN A 24 -26.44 21.72 -18.37
C GLN A 24 -27.42 21.03 -17.43
N PHE A 25 -28.55 21.70 -17.16
CA PHE A 25 -29.63 21.35 -16.23
C PHE A 25 -29.44 21.86 -14.79
N GLN A 26 -29.56 23.19 -14.66
CA GLN A 26 -30.23 23.77 -13.50
C GLN A 26 -31.69 23.31 -13.51
N SER A 27 -32.07 22.52 -12.51
CA SER A 27 -33.45 22.48 -12.05
C SER A 27 -33.46 22.20 -10.55
N GLU A 28 -34.06 23.14 -9.85
CA GLU A 28 -34.30 23.18 -8.41
C GLU A 28 -35.06 21.92 -7.97
N HIS A 29 -34.55 21.22 -6.95
CA HIS A 29 -35.26 20.62 -5.80
C HIS A 29 -34.44 19.47 -5.18
N GLU A 30 -34.65 19.26 -3.88
CA GLU A 30 -34.13 18.21 -2.99
C GLU A 30 -32.82 18.49 -2.25
N GLN A 31 -33.00 19.22 -1.14
CA GLN A 31 -32.13 19.22 0.03
C GLN A 31 -32.15 17.85 0.70
N GLY A 32 -31.02 17.14 0.62
CA GLY A 32 -30.74 15.98 1.47
C GLY A 32 -30.00 14.89 0.71
N GLN A 33 -28.78 14.57 1.15
CA GLN A 33 -27.98 13.39 0.74
C GLN A 33 -26.95 13.53 -0.41
N GLN A 34 -26.48 14.73 -0.77
CA GLN A 34 -25.44 14.88 -1.82
C GLN A 34 -23.98 15.07 -1.36
N SER A 35 -23.66 14.95 -0.06
CA SER A 35 -22.32 15.33 0.42
C SER A 35 -21.23 14.26 0.26
N ARG A 36 -21.54 13.02 -0.16
CA ARG A 36 -20.53 11.93 -0.21
C ARG A 36 -19.89 11.71 -1.59
N TYR A 37 -20.46 12.26 -2.66
CA TYR A 37 -19.98 12.10 -4.04
C TYR A 37 -19.13 13.28 -4.55
N ARG A 38 -18.60 14.13 -3.66
CA ARG A 38 -17.74 15.27 -4.01
C ARG A 38 -16.32 15.18 -3.44
N GLN A 39 -15.98 14.08 -2.77
CA GLN A 39 -14.62 13.90 -2.24
C GLN A 39 -13.74 13.30 -3.33
N GLY A 40 -12.98 14.16 -4.00
CA GLY A 40 -11.84 13.70 -4.79
C GLY A 40 -10.75 13.11 -3.89
N ASP A 41 -9.79 12.45 -4.51
CA ASP A 41 -8.70 11.74 -3.83
C ASP A 41 -7.48 12.65 -3.61
N GLN A 42 -6.76 12.44 -2.51
CA GLN A 42 -5.51 13.10 -2.20
C GLN A 42 -4.48 12.06 -1.75
N HIS A 43 -3.30 12.09 -2.36
CA HIS A 43 -2.22 11.16 -2.01
C HIS A 43 -0.84 11.77 -2.30
N GLN A 44 0.22 11.10 -1.82
CA GLN A 44 1.59 11.47 -2.17
C GLN A 44 1.91 11.15 -3.64
N LYS A 45 3.00 11.76 -4.14
CA LYS A 45 3.42 11.67 -5.53
C LYS A 45 3.63 10.23 -6.00
N VAL A 46 2.92 9.85 -7.06
CA VAL A 46 3.13 8.62 -7.82
C VAL A 46 4.15 8.87 -8.93
N ARG A 47 5.08 7.94 -9.13
CA ARG A 47 6.15 8.02 -10.13
C ARG A 47 5.93 6.97 -11.21
N ARG A 48 6.16 7.35 -12.47
CA ARG A 48 6.30 6.37 -13.56
C ARG A 48 7.70 5.75 -13.47
N VAL A 49 7.78 4.45 -13.66
CA VAL A 49 9.03 3.68 -13.71
C VAL A 49 9.07 3.00 -15.06
N ARG A 50 10.24 3.00 -15.70
CA ARG A 50 10.50 2.44 -17.02
C ARG A 50 11.73 1.55 -17.00
N GLN A 51 11.92 0.77 -18.07
CA GLN A 51 13.14 -0.03 -18.23
C GLN A 51 14.37 0.88 -18.21
N GLY A 52 15.38 0.49 -17.42
CA GLY A 52 16.61 1.27 -17.23
C GLY A 52 16.60 2.18 -16.00
N ASP A 53 15.44 2.41 -15.37
CA ASP A 53 15.36 3.21 -14.16
C ASP A 53 15.95 2.48 -12.94
N ILE A 54 16.61 3.24 -12.06
CA ILE A 54 17.04 2.78 -10.74
C ILE A 54 16.16 3.47 -9.69
N VAL A 55 15.54 2.68 -8.82
CA VAL A 55 14.70 3.18 -7.73
C VAL A 55 15.37 2.88 -6.40
N ALA A 56 15.72 3.91 -5.65
CA ALA A 56 16.25 3.80 -4.29
C ALA A 56 15.14 4.08 -3.27
N THR A 57 15.03 3.24 -2.24
CA THR A 57 14.05 3.40 -1.16
C THR A 57 14.75 3.22 0.19
N PRO A 58 14.70 4.20 1.11
CA PRO A 58 15.27 4.09 2.45
C PRO A 58 14.68 2.92 3.26
N ALA A 59 15.33 2.55 4.36
CA ALA A 59 14.73 1.65 5.33
C ALA A 59 13.44 2.24 5.94
N GLY A 60 12.44 1.40 6.19
CA GLY A 60 11.22 1.77 6.92
C GLY A 60 10.14 2.53 6.13
N VAL A 61 10.40 2.98 4.90
CA VAL A 61 9.35 3.64 4.10
C VAL A 61 8.42 2.62 3.43
N ALA A 62 7.12 2.86 3.52
CA ALA A 62 6.15 2.05 2.80
C ALA A 62 6.22 2.35 1.29
N LYS A 63 6.15 1.31 0.47
CA LYS A 63 6.22 1.40 -0.98
C LYS A 63 5.29 0.42 -1.66
N TRP A 64 4.86 0.77 -2.87
CA TRP A 64 4.06 -0.11 -3.72
C TRP A 64 4.45 0.08 -5.18
N VAL A 65 4.23 -0.96 -5.97
CA VAL A 65 4.47 -0.99 -7.41
C VAL A 65 3.22 -1.53 -8.09
N TYR A 66 2.84 -0.92 -9.19
CA TYR A 66 1.71 -1.35 -10.00
C TYR A 66 2.13 -1.40 -11.47
N ASN A 67 1.85 -2.49 -12.17
CA ASN A 67 2.09 -2.58 -13.61
C ASN A 67 0.86 -2.10 -14.37
N ASP A 68 0.96 -0.93 -14.98
CA ASP A 68 -0.08 -0.29 -15.80
C ASP A 68 0.17 -0.45 -17.32
N GLY A 69 1.16 -1.26 -17.71
CA GLY A 69 1.48 -1.54 -19.11
C GLY A 69 1.07 -2.95 -19.54
N ASP A 70 1.07 -3.16 -20.86
CA ASP A 70 0.68 -4.44 -21.47
C ASP A 70 1.77 -5.52 -21.39
N THR A 71 3.01 -5.12 -21.08
CA THR A 71 4.15 -6.03 -20.91
C THR A 71 4.44 -6.26 -19.42
N PRO A 72 4.93 -7.45 -19.03
CA PRO A 72 5.36 -7.68 -17.66
C PRO A 72 6.43 -6.68 -17.18
N LEU A 73 6.21 -6.08 -16.01
CA LEU A 73 7.22 -5.29 -15.33
C LEU A 73 8.16 -6.22 -14.55
N VAL A 74 9.45 -6.19 -14.87
CA VAL A 74 10.49 -6.95 -14.17
C VAL A 74 11.36 -6.01 -13.34
N MET A 75 11.48 -6.27 -12.04
CA MET A 75 12.34 -5.51 -11.12
C MET A 75 13.35 -6.44 -10.45
N VAL A 76 14.63 -6.07 -10.52
CA VAL A 76 15.69 -6.70 -9.72
C VAL A 76 15.91 -5.85 -8.48
N SER A 77 15.83 -6.45 -7.30
CA SER A 77 15.94 -5.74 -6.02
C SER A 77 17.18 -6.19 -5.25
N LEU A 78 18.01 -5.24 -4.86
CA LEU A 78 19.12 -5.43 -3.93
C LEU A 78 18.70 -4.92 -2.55
N PHE A 79 18.95 -5.70 -1.50
CA PHE A 79 18.69 -5.33 -0.11
C PHE A 79 20.02 -5.33 0.64
N ASP A 80 20.48 -4.15 1.06
CA ASP A 80 21.70 -4.01 1.87
C ASP A 80 21.35 -4.24 3.35
N THR A 81 21.41 -5.49 3.81
CA THR A 81 21.09 -5.84 5.21
C THR A 81 22.19 -5.43 6.18
N SER A 82 23.39 -5.14 5.70
CA SER A 82 24.51 -4.61 6.49
C SER A 82 24.53 -3.09 6.62
N ASN A 83 23.56 -2.39 6.02
CA ASN A 83 23.48 -0.94 6.05
C ASN A 83 23.29 -0.41 7.48
N ASN A 84 23.88 0.75 7.79
CA ASN A 84 23.74 1.39 9.11
C ASN A 84 22.31 1.87 9.42
N GLU A 85 21.44 2.01 8.41
CA GLU A 85 20.00 2.23 8.63
C GLU A 85 19.31 1.01 9.27
N ASN A 86 19.87 -0.21 9.12
CA ASN A 86 19.33 -1.42 9.72
C ASN A 86 19.88 -1.64 11.13
N GLN A 87 19.05 -1.38 12.14
CA GLN A 87 19.40 -1.52 13.56
C GLN A 87 18.94 -2.86 14.18
N LEU A 88 18.45 -3.80 13.37
CA LEU A 88 17.94 -5.08 13.85
C LEU A 88 19.04 -6.14 13.81
N ASP A 89 19.15 -6.84 12.70
CA ASP A 89 20.07 -7.94 12.43
C ASP A 89 20.31 -8.05 10.91
N ASN A 90 21.18 -8.96 10.48
CA ASN A 90 21.53 -9.09 9.05
C ASN A 90 20.46 -9.78 8.19
N ASN A 91 19.25 -10.01 8.71
CA ASN A 91 18.18 -10.65 7.96
C ASN A 91 17.29 -9.64 7.25
N ARG A 92 16.88 -9.99 6.04
CA ARG A 92 15.89 -9.21 5.31
C ARG A 92 14.50 -9.43 5.92
N ARG A 93 13.89 -8.35 6.42
CA ARG A 93 12.50 -8.33 6.89
C ARG A 93 11.58 -7.64 5.88
N SER A 94 10.32 -8.05 5.81
CA SER A 94 9.32 -7.45 4.92
C SER A 94 7.99 -7.31 5.65
N PHE A 95 7.60 -6.07 5.90
CA PHE A 95 6.41 -5.70 6.66
C PHE A 95 5.32 -5.27 5.69
N TYR A 96 4.36 -6.15 5.42
CA TYR A 96 3.27 -5.87 4.49
C TYR A 96 2.17 -5.08 5.19
N LEU A 97 1.61 -4.06 4.52
CA LEU A 97 0.45 -3.29 5.02
C LEU A 97 -0.90 -3.92 4.69
N GLY A 98 -0.93 -5.02 3.93
CA GLY A 98 -2.16 -5.68 3.54
C GLY A 98 -1.91 -7.04 2.91
N GLY A 99 -2.99 -7.77 2.68
CA GLY A 99 -2.95 -9.12 2.11
C GLY A 99 -2.47 -10.19 3.09
N ASN A 100 -2.22 -11.38 2.55
CA ASN A 100 -1.71 -12.55 3.26
C ASN A 100 -0.45 -13.07 2.50
N PRO A 101 0.75 -12.54 2.82
CA PRO A 101 1.98 -12.80 2.08
C PRO A 101 2.51 -14.23 2.25
N GLN A 102 2.06 -14.97 3.27
CA GLN A 102 2.49 -16.35 3.48
C GLN A 102 1.86 -17.27 2.43
N GLN A 103 0.55 -17.19 2.21
CA GLN A 103 -0.15 -17.98 1.17
C GLN A 103 0.44 -17.72 -0.23
N GLN A 104 0.88 -16.50 -0.50
CA GLN A 104 1.51 -16.14 -1.78
C GLN A 104 2.92 -16.72 -1.93
N ARG A 105 3.67 -16.85 -0.84
CA ARG A 105 5.03 -17.44 -0.84
C ARG A 105 5.01 -18.96 -0.85
N GLU A 106 4.06 -19.62 -0.19
CA GLU A 106 3.88 -21.08 -0.29
C GLU A 106 3.56 -21.54 -1.72
N ARG A 107 2.91 -20.68 -2.52
CA ARG A 107 2.69 -20.92 -3.95
C ARG A 107 3.93 -20.67 -4.82
N GLN A 108 4.83 -19.77 -4.42
CA GLN A 108 6.05 -19.42 -5.18
C GLN A 108 7.29 -20.26 -4.79
N GLN A 109 7.33 -20.83 -3.58
CA GLN A 109 8.44 -21.66 -3.10
C GLN A 109 8.57 -23.04 -3.80
N ARG A 110 7.72 -23.36 -4.78
CA ARG A 110 7.95 -24.56 -5.61
C ARG A 110 9.10 -24.41 -6.60
N ASP A 111 9.57 -23.20 -6.90
CA ASP A 111 10.50 -23.02 -8.03
C ASP A 111 11.89 -22.47 -7.68
N ILE A 112 12.11 -21.69 -6.60
CA ILE A 112 13.46 -21.18 -6.24
C ILE A 112 13.64 -21.01 -4.72
N PRO A 113 14.57 -21.72 -4.06
CA PRO A 113 14.93 -21.48 -2.67
C PRO A 113 15.88 -20.27 -2.58
N ILE A 114 15.37 -19.10 -2.19
CA ILE A 114 16.22 -17.96 -1.86
C ILE A 114 16.60 -18.05 -0.38
N GLN A 115 17.87 -18.33 -0.12
CA GLN A 115 18.47 -18.41 1.20
C GLN A 115 18.68 -16.99 1.77
N GLY A 116 18.25 -16.73 3.01
CA GLY A 116 18.34 -15.40 3.67
C GLY A 116 17.00 -14.73 4.01
N PHE A 117 15.87 -15.40 3.73
CA PHE A 117 14.57 -15.03 4.30
C PHE A 117 14.39 -15.74 5.64
N GLU A 118 14.79 -15.13 6.74
CA GLU A 118 14.34 -15.62 8.04
C GLU A 118 12.83 -15.43 8.17
N GLN A 119 12.19 -16.52 8.56
CA GLN A 119 10.77 -16.73 8.65
C GLN A 119 10.27 -16.06 9.93
N ASP A 120 9.97 -14.77 9.84
CA ASP A 120 9.21 -14.11 10.91
C ASP A 120 7.79 -14.71 10.88
N ASN A 121 7.45 -15.48 11.92
CA ASN A 121 6.21 -16.26 12.08
C ASN A 121 4.92 -15.41 12.13
N SER A 122 5.00 -14.12 11.81
CA SER A 122 3.85 -13.25 11.57
C SER A 122 3.23 -13.62 10.23
N SER A 123 2.34 -14.61 10.27
CA SER A 123 1.63 -15.26 9.16
C SER A 123 0.74 -14.35 8.31
N ASN A 124 0.71 -13.05 8.58
CA ASN A 124 -0.18 -12.07 7.96
C ASN A 124 0.47 -10.67 7.93
N ASN A 125 -0.21 -9.69 7.32
CA ASN A 125 0.25 -8.31 7.28
C ASN A 125 0.39 -7.69 8.68
N ILE A 126 1.05 -6.54 8.83
CA ILE A 126 1.35 -5.95 10.16
C ILE A 126 0.11 -5.74 11.04
N PHE A 127 -1.06 -5.55 10.44
CA PHE A 127 -2.29 -5.29 11.19
C PHE A 127 -2.85 -6.55 11.86
N SER A 128 -2.46 -7.75 11.40
CA SER A 128 -2.96 -9.00 11.96
C SER A 128 -2.57 -9.24 13.41
N GLY A 129 -1.47 -8.62 13.87
CA GLY A 129 -0.99 -8.72 15.25
C GLY A 129 -1.83 -7.90 16.25
N PHE A 130 -2.76 -7.08 15.78
CA PHE A 130 -3.58 -6.21 16.62
C PHE A 130 -5.00 -6.75 16.81
N ASP A 131 -5.61 -6.39 17.94
CA ASP A 131 -7.02 -6.69 18.21
C ASP A 131 -7.97 -5.88 17.31
N ASP A 132 -9.12 -6.48 16.95
CA ASP A 132 -10.09 -5.87 16.05
C ASP A 132 -10.69 -4.57 16.62
N GLN A 133 -10.92 -4.51 17.93
CA GLN A 133 -11.44 -3.32 18.61
C GLN A 133 -10.39 -2.22 18.63
N MET A 134 -9.13 -2.55 18.94
CA MET A 134 -8.04 -1.59 18.94
C MET A 134 -7.86 -0.93 17.57
N LEU A 135 -7.90 -1.70 16.48
CA LEU A 135 -7.81 -1.16 15.11
C LEU A 135 -9.03 -0.31 14.74
N ALA A 136 -10.23 -0.75 15.14
CA ALA A 136 -11.46 -0.01 14.87
C ALA A 136 -11.44 1.38 15.54
N GLU A 137 -10.98 1.44 16.80
CA GLU A 137 -10.83 2.69 17.55
C GLU A 137 -9.73 3.57 16.97
N ALA A 138 -8.55 3.01 16.67
CA ALA A 138 -7.42 3.78 16.15
C ALA A 138 -7.69 4.41 14.77
N PHE A 139 -8.43 3.71 13.89
CA PHE A 139 -8.77 4.23 12.56
C PHE A 139 -10.13 4.95 12.50
N GLY A 140 -10.92 4.93 13.58
CA GLY A 140 -12.27 5.51 13.58
C GLY A 140 -13.24 4.80 12.62
N VAL A 141 -13.14 3.48 12.50
CA VAL A 141 -13.92 2.65 11.58
C VAL A 141 -14.70 1.56 12.30
N SER A 142 -15.61 0.88 11.61
CA SER A 142 -16.30 -0.28 12.19
C SER A 142 -15.36 -1.47 12.36
N ARG A 143 -15.68 -2.36 13.32
CA ARG A 143 -14.93 -3.62 13.51
C ARG A 143 -14.91 -4.51 12.25
N ASP A 144 -15.93 -4.42 11.39
CA ASP A 144 -15.94 -5.12 10.11
C ASP A 144 -14.85 -4.60 9.16
N ILE A 145 -14.64 -3.28 9.11
CA ILE A 145 -13.56 -2.68 8.31
C ILE A 145 -12.21 -3.03 8.92
N ALA A 146 -12.06 -2.93 10.25
CA ALA A 146 -10.85 -3.34 10.94
C ALA A 146 -10.45 -4.79 10.63
N ARG A 147 -11.42 -5.72 10.64
CA ARG A 147 -11.19 -7.13 10.23
C ARG A 147 -10.72 -7.27 8.78
N LYS A 148 -11.22 -6.45 7.86
CA LYS A 148 -10.77 -6.51 6.44
C LYS A 148 -9.32 -6.06 6.27
N VAL A 149 -8.88 -5.06 7.03
CA VAL A 149 -7.49 -4.55 6.98
C VAL A 149 -6.48 -5.63 7.40
N LYS A 150 -6.86 -6.49 8.36
CA LYS A 150 -6.04 -7.63 8.80
C LYS A 150 -5.81 -8.70 7.73
N GLY A 151 -6.49 -8.61 6.59
CA GLY A 151 -6.35 -9.53 5.46
C GLY A 151 -7.20 -10.80 5.60
N PRO A 152 -7.28 -11.60 4.52
CA PRO A 152 -7.96 -12.89 4.54
C PRO A 152 -7.22 -13.87 5.46
N LYS A 153 -7.98 -14.59 6.28
CA LYS A 153 -7.45 -15.70 7.09
C LYS A 153 -7.07 -16.88 6.19
#